data_AF-A0A925QKS7-F1
#
_entry.id   AF-A0A925QKS7-F1
#
_cell.length_a   1.000
_cell.length_b   1.000
_cell.length_c   1.000
_cell.angle_alpha   90.00
_cell.angle_beta   90.00
_cell.angle_gamma   90.00
#
_symmetry.space_group_name_H-M   'P 1'
#
loop_
_entity.id
_entity.type
_entity.pdbx_description
1 polymer ?
#
loop_
_entity_poly.entity_id
_entity_poly.type
_entity_poly.pdbx_seq_one_letter_code
_entity_poly.pdbx_strand_id
1 'polypeptide(L)'
;AMMARGSGTLLFTGGGYAFEPTPMLASVGAGKAALRNLTFSLFADLKERGIHAATVTIGGAVKAGTEFDPDAIAECYWQLHMQPKGCFEREIVVKE
;
A
#
# COMPACT_ATOMS: atom_id res chain seq x y z
N ALA A 1 14.27 -15.60 1.53
CA ALA A 1 14.36 -15.19 2.96
C ALA A 1 13.00 -15.22 3.65
N MET A 2 12.02 -14.37 3.30
CA MET A 2 10.70 -14.31 3.99
C MET A 2 9.90 -15.63 3.87
N MET A 3 9.84 -16.22 2.67
CA MET A 3 9.15 -17.49 2.41
C MET A 3 9.66 -18.63 3.29
N ALA A 4 10.98 -18.78 3.41
CA ALA A 4 11.59 -19.81 4.27
C ALA A 4 11.29 -19.59 5.77
N ARG A 5 11.09 -18.34 6.20
CA ARG A 5 10.77 -17.99 7.59
C ARG A 5 9.26 -18.03 7.89
N GLY A 6 8.40 -18.08 6.87
CA GLY A 6 6.94 -17.95 7.03
C GLY A 6 6.51 -16.63 7.69
N SER A 7 7.32 -15.57 7.54
CA SER A 7 7.04 -14.24 8.07
C SER A 7 7.76 -13.13 7.32
N GLY A 8 7.11 -11.97 7.24
CA GLY A 8 7.68 -10.73 6.69
C GLY A 8 6.57 -9.81 6.19
N THR A 9 6.96 -8.58 5.88
CA THR A 9 6.05 -7.57 5.32
C THR A 9 6.67 -6.98 4.05
N LEU A 10 5.85 -6.80 3.03
CA LEU A 10 6.14 -6.09 1.79
C LEU A 10 5.19 -4.89 1.73
N LEU A 11 5.73 -3.67 1.81
CA LEU A 11 4.94 -2.45 1.79
C LEU A 11 5.22 -1.66 0.52
N PHE A 12 4.16 -1.20 -0.13
CA PHE A 12 4.22 -0.43 -1.37
C PHE A 12 3.60 0.95 -1.18
N THR A 13 4.15 1.95 -1.88
CA THR A 13 3.56 3.30 -1.93
C THR A 13 2.66 3.41 -3.16
N GLY A 14 1.35 3.40 -2.90
CA GLY A 14 0.31 3.57 -3.91
C GLY A 14 0.19 5.01 -4.39
N GLY A 15 -0.94 5.34 -5.01
CA GLY A 15 -1.29 6.70 -5.39
C GLY A 15 -2.74 6.77 -5.85
N GLY A 16 -3.43 7.88 -5.55
CA GLY A 16 -4.85 8.07 -5.88
C GLY A 16 -5.18 7.87 -7.37
N TYR A 17 -4.22 8.10 -8.26
CA TYR A 17 -4.34 7.86 -9.71
C TYR A 17 -4.55 6.38 -10.09
N ALA A 18 -4.40 5.44 -9.15
CA ALA A 18 -4.81 4.06 -9.35
C ALA A 18 -6.35 3.88 -9.37
N PHE A 19 -7.09 4.86 -8.83
CA PHE A 19 -8.55 4.88 -8.79
C PHE A 19 -9.13 5.80 -9.86
N GLU A 20 -8.66 7.06 -9.88
CA GLU A 20 -9.21 8.08 -10.75
C GLU A 20 -8.18 8.50 -11.83
N PRO A 21 -8.42 8.16 -13.10
CA PRO A 21 -7.50 8.48 -14.17
C PRO A 21 -7.48 9.98 -14.45
N THR A 22 -6.29 10.56 -14.49
CA THR A 22 -6.07 11.95 -14.95
C THR A 22 -5.46 11.91 -16.35
N PRO A 23 -6.09 12.48 -17.39
CA PRO A 23 -5.63 12.35 -18.79
C PRO A 23 -4.17 12.74 -19.00
N MET A 24 -3.69 13.78 -18.30
CA MET A 24 -2.30 14.25 -18.41
C MET A 24 -1.28 13.37 -17.70
N LEU A 25 -1.74 12.40 -16.90
CA LEU A 25 -0.91 11.49 -16.12
C LEU A 25 -1.20 10.03 -16.48
N ALA A 26 -1.63 9.74 -17.72
CA ALA A 26 -2.06 8.41 -18.14
C ALA A 26 -1.03 7.30 -17.86
N SER A 27 0.26 7.55 -18.14
CA SER A 27 1.33 6.58 -17.86
C SER A 27 1.52 6.33 -16.36
N VAL A 28 1.41 7.38 -15.54
CA VAL A 28 1.51 7.30 -14.07
C VAL A 28 0.32 6.54 -13.51
N GLY A 29 -0.91 6.87 -13.95
CA GLY A 29 -2.13 6.17 -13.56
C GLY A 29 -2.08 4.69 -13.89
N ALA A 30 -1.66 4.34 -15.12
CA ALA A 30 -1.46 2.95 -15.52
C ALA A 30 -0.44 2.22 -14.62
N GLY A 31 0.71 2.85 -14.33
CA GLY A 31 1.72 2.30 -13.44
C GLY A 31 1.20 2.09 -12.01
N LYS A 32 0.44 3.05 -11.47
CA LYS A 32 -0.13 2.96 -10.12
C LYS A 32 -1.26 1.92 -10.03
N ALA A 33 -2.10 1.81 -11.05
CA ALA A 33 -3.11 0.76 -11.15
C ALA A 33 -2.46 -0.64 -11.22
N ALA A 34 -1.40 -0.79 -12.03
CA ALA A 34 -0.63 -2.03 -12.11
C ALA A 34 0.05 -2.39 -10.78
N LEU A 35 0.66 -1.42 -10.09
CA LEU A 35 1.27 -1.63 -8.77
C LEU A 35 0.24 -2.07 -7.73
N ARG A 36 -0.95 -1.46 -7.72
CA ARG A 36 -2.04 -1.84 -6.82
C ARG A 36 -2.51 -3.27 -7.10
N ASN A 37 -2.70 -3.63 -8.37
CA ASN A 37 -3.06 -4.99 -8.77
C ASN A 37 -2.00 -6.01 -8.34
N LEU A 38 -0.71 -5.72 -8.58
CA LEU A 38 0.40 -6.57 -8.14
C LEU A 38 0.38 -6.78 -6.63
N THR A 39 0.23 -5.70 -5.85
CA THR A 39 0.19 -5.78 -4.39
C THR A 39 -0.96 -6.66 -3.91
N PHE A 40 -2.13 -6.56 -4.53
CA PHE A 40 -3.29 -7.38 -4.15
C PHE A 40 -3.12 -8.84 -4.52
N SER A 41 -2.48 -9.11 -5.65
CA SER A 41 -2.13 -10.47 -6.08
C SER A 41 -1.14 -11.10 -5.10
N LEU A 42 -0.11 -10.36 -4.69
CA LEU A 42 0.84 -10.79 -3.66
C LEU A 42 0.16 -11.02 -2.32
N PHE A 43 -0.74 -10.13 -1.90
CA PHE A 43 -1.50 -10.31 -0.66
C PHE A 43 -2.30 -11.61 -0.68
N ALA A 44 -3.00 -11.89 -1.79
CA ALA A 44 -3.80 -13.10 -1.94
C ALA A 44 -2.97 -14.39 -1.89
N ASP A 45 -1.79 -14.42 -2.51
CA ASP A 45 -0.91 -15.61 -2.53
C ASP A 45 -0.12 -15.80 -1.22
N LEU A 46 0.26 -14.71 -0.56
CA LEU A 46 1.25 -14.74 0.51
C LEU A 46 0.67 -14.70 1.93
N LYS A 47 -0.55 -14.17 2.12
CA LYS A 47 -1.13 -13.99 3.47
C LYS A 47 -1.23 -15.30 4.27
N GLU A 48 -1.65 -16.39 3.62
CA GLU A 48 -1.77 -17.72 4.26
C GLU A 48 -0.40 -18.36 4.56
N ARG A 49 0.66 -17.84 3.93
CA ARG A 49 2.05 -18.21 4.19
C ARG A 49 2.69 -17.34 5.29
N GLY A 50 1.90 -16.48 5.93
CA GLY A 50 2.33 -15.60 7.01
C GLY A 50 3.12 -14.37 6.56
N ILE A 51 3.09 -14.03 5.26
CA ILE A 51 3.76 -12.85 4.70
C ILE A 51 2.71 -11.82 4.31
N HIS A 52 2.88 -10.60 4.79
CA HIS A 52 1.94 -9.51 4.59
C HIS A 52 2.38 -8.61 3.43
N ALA A 53 1.62 -8.57 2.35
CA ALA A 53 1.83 -7.59 1.27
C ALA A 53 0.73 -6.53 1.31
N ALA A 54 1.07 -5.24 1.41
CA ALA A 54 0.08 -4.19 1.50
C ALA A 54 0.56 -2.88 0.87
N THR A 55 -0.38 -2.00 0.52
CA THR A 55 -0.09 -0.66 -0.03
C THR A 55 -0.68 0.43 0.84
N VAL A 56 0.07 1.52 1.05
CA VAL A 56 -0.50 2.79 1.52
C VAL A 56 -0.75 3.65 0.29
N THR A 57 -2.01 3.87 -0.03
CA THR A 57 -2.43 4.64 -1.19
C THR A 57 -2.67 6.09 -0.79
N ILE A 58 -1.80 6.98 -1.26
CA ILE A 58 -1.82 8.41 -0.94
C ILE A 58 -2.61 9.14 -2.04
N GLY A 59 -3.72 9.77 -1.66
CA GLY A 59 -4.63 10.46 -2.57
C GLY A 59 -4.20 11.85 -3.01
N GLY A 60 -3.31 12.51 -2.25
CA GLY A 60 -2.90 13.89 -2.51
C GLY A 60 -1.40 14.14 -2.36
N ALA A 61 -1.03 15.42 -2.29
CA ALA A 61 0.37 15.83 -2.21
C ALA A 61 0.89 15.72 -0.78
N VAL A 62 2.00 14.99 -0.61
CA VAL A 62 2.68 14.87 0.70
C VAL A 62 3.16 16.24 1.17
N LYS A 63 2.65 16.69 2.31
CA LYS A 63 2.95 18.02 2.85
C LYS A 63 2.77 18.02 4.37
N ALA A 64 3.77 18.49 5.09
CA ALA A 64 3.70 18.61 6.55
C ALA A 64 2.54 19.54 6.98
N GLY A 65 1.84 19.15 8.04
CA GLY A 65 0.68 19.85 8.60
C GLY A 65 -0.62 19.71 7.80
N THR A 66 -0.69 18.80 6.82
CA THR A 66 -1.94 18.48 6.11
C THR A 66 -2.42 17.06 6.46
N GLU A 67 -3.54 16.64 5.90
CA GLU A 67 -4.00 15.23 5.93
C GLU A 67 -3.00 14.25 5.29
N PHE A 68 -2.09 14.75 4.46
CA PHE A 68 -1.00 14.00 3.82
C PHE A 68 0.35 14.29 4.49
N ASP A 69 0.32 14.56 5.80
CA ASP A 69 1.53 14.72 6.60
C ASP A 69 2.41 13.45 6.50
N PRO A 70 3.71 13.58 6.24
CA PRO A 70 4.60 12.43 6.11
C PRO A 70 4.67 11.57 7.37
N ASP A 71 4.55 12.14 8.58
CA ASP A 71 4.55 11.38 9.83
C ASP A 71 3.24 10.59 9.98
N ALA A 72 2.10 11.17 9.58
CA ALA A 72 0.82 10.46 9.55
C ALA A 72 0.83 9.30 8.52
N ILE A 73 1.43 9.52 7.34
CA ILE A 73 1.62 8.47 6.33
C ILE A 73 2.55 7.38 6.84
N ALA A 74 3.64 7.73 7.53
CA ALA A 74 4.57 6.78 8.14
C ALA A 74 3.87 5.90 9.17
N GLU A 75 2.97 6.46 9.98
CA GLU A 75 2.16 5.70 10.93
C GLU A 75 1.26 4.68 10.21
N CYS A 76 0.68 4.99 9.04
CA CYS A 76 -0.07 4.00 8.26
C CYS A 76 0.79 2.79 7.85
N TYR A 77 2.05 3.02 7.44
CA TYR A 77 2.97 1.91 7.14
C TYR A 77 3.30 1.09 8.39
N TRP A 78 3.51 1.76 9.52
CA TRP A 78 3.79 1.11 10.79
C TRP A 78 2.61 0.25 11.26
N GLN A 79 1.39 0.77 11.17
CA GLN A 79 0.17 0.06 11.49
C GLN A 79 0.02 -1.22 10.67
N LEU A 80 0.22 -1.14 9.34
CA LEU A 80 0.22 -2.33 8.49
C LEU A 80 1.29 -3.33 8.94
N HIS A 81 2.53 -2.88 9.15
CA HIS A 81 3.62 -3.77 9.54
C HIS A 81 3.36 -4.50 10.87
N MET A 82 2.72 -3.83 11.81
CA MET A 82 2.45 -4.35 13.16
C MET A 82 1.22 -5.26 13.23
N GLN A 83 0.42 -5.39 12.16
CA GLN A 83 -0.76 -6.26 12.17
C GLN A 83 -0.36 -7.72 12.47
N PRO A 84 -1.10 -8.40 13.36
CA PRO A 84 -0.82 -9.81 13.63
C PRO A 84 -1.19 -10.68 12.43
N LYS A 85 -0.51 -11.83 12.30
CA LYS A 85 -0.85 -12.84 11.28
C LYS A 85 -2.33 -13.22 11.40
N GLY A 86 -3.01 -13.30 10.26
CA GLY A 86 -4.45 -13.59 10.20
C GLY A 86 -5.36 -12.35 10.26
N CYS A 87 -4.81 -11.18 10.57
CA CYS A 87 -5.54 -9.90 10.59
C CYS A 87 -5.00 -8.89 9.59
N PHE A 88 -4.26 -9.35 8.58
CA PHE A 88 -3.64 -8.49 7.59
C PHE A 88 -4.68 -7.78 6.72
N GLU A 89 -4.51 -6.47 6.57
CA GLU A 89 -5.20 -5.64 5.60
C GLU A 89 -4.32 -5.46 4.36
N ARG A 90 -4.92 -5.38 3.17
CA ARG A 90 -4.14 -5.24 1.93
C ARG A 90 -3.86 -3.79 1.52
N GLU A 91 -4.58 -2.84 2.10
CA GLU A 91 -4.51 -1.43 1.71
C GLU A 91 -5.02 -0.51 2.83
N ILE A 92 -4.28 0.57 3.08
CA ILE A 92 -4.79 1.77 3.74
C ILE A 92 -4.86 2.86 2.67
N VAL A 93 -5.96 3.60 2.59
CA VAL A 93 -6.08 4.74 1.68
C VAL A 93 -6.16 6.02 2.50
N VAL A 94 -5.19 6.91 2.29
CA VAL A 94 -5.21 8.27 2.81
C VAL A 94 -5.89 9.13 1.74
N LYS A 95 -7.14 9.54 1.97
CA LYS A 95 -7.96 10.33 1.04
C LYS A 95 -8.30 11.69 1.65
N GLU A 96 -8.57 12.64 0.75
CA GLU A 96 -9.46 13.80 1.02
C GLU A 96 -10.89 13.34 1.34
#